data_AF-X1JN00-F1
#
_entry.id   AF-X1JN00-F1
#
_cell.length_a   1.000
_cell.length_b   1.000
_cell.length_c   1.000
_cell.angle_alpha   90.00
_cell.angle_beta   90.00
_cell.angle_gamma   90.00
#
_symmetry.space_group_name_H-M   'P 1'
#
loop_
_entity.id
_entity.type
_entity.pdbx_description
1 polymer ?
#
loop_
_entity_poly.entity_id
_entity_poly.type
_entity_poly.pdbx_seq_one_letter_code
_entity_poly.pdbx_strand_id
1 'polypeptide(L)'
;SLNRYHYLSYGYDVDTYVHIQSSYIFLASKEGVNVAVFPKGGGKVSGFAWDGADSQLSEKVFLVDEHIGEGHVILFADDPNFRGYWRGMSKLFLNAVMLSPSLRR
;
A
#
# COMPACT_ATOMS: atom_id res chain seq x y z
N SER A 1 0.97 8.06 3.16
CA SER A 1 1.50 7.80 4.51
C SER A 1 1.83 6.33 4.66
N LEU A 2 3.07 6.02 5.07
CA LEU A 2 3.52 4.67 5.39
C LEU A 2 3.63 4.48 6.90
N ASN A 3 3.13 3.35 7.41
CA ASN A 3 3.38 2.90 8.77
C ASN A 3 4.81 2.35 8.89
N ARG A 4 5.76 3.22 9.23
CA ARG A 4 7.21 2.92 9.33
C ARG A 4 7.60 1.86 10.36
N TYR A 5 6.73 1.52 11.30
CA TYR A 5 7.00 0.48 12.30
C TYR A 5 6.70 -0.93 11.79
N HIS A 6 6.03 -1.04 10.64
CA HIS A 6 5.65 -2.32 10.05
C HIS A 6 6.73 -2.88 9.12
N TYR A 7 6.97 -4.18 9.16
CA TYR A 7 8.04 -4.84 8.40
C TYR A 7 7.92 -4.66 6.89
N LEU A 8 6.69 -4.57 6.37
CA LEU A 8 6.45 -4.27 4.96
C LEU A 8 7.06 -2.94 4.52
N SER A 9 7.18 -1.96 5.41
CA SER A 9 7.76 -0.65 5.14
C SER A 9 9.27 -0.53 5.43
N TYR A 10 9.95 -1.62 5.79
CA TYR A 10 11.37 -1.56 6.09
C TYR A 10 12.20 -1.07 4.90
N GLY A 11 13.18 -0.22 5.22
CA GLY A 11 14.03 0.46 4.25
C GLY A 11 13.44 1.75 3.67
N TYR A 12 12.25 2.20 4.08
CA TYR A 12 11.72 3.53 3.74
C TYR A 12 11.96 4.51 4.88
N ASP A 13 12.67 5.61 4.60
CA ASP A 13 12.90 6.69 5.57
C ASP A 13 11.77 7.74 5.54
N VAL A 14 11.11 7.86 4.39
CA VAL A 14 10.04 8.81 4.10
C VAL A 14 8.86 8.11 3.45
N ASP A 15 7.72 8.81 3.38
CA ASP A 15 6.58 8.37 2.58
C ASP A 15 6.97 8.14 1.12
N THR A 16 6.26 7.22 0.47
CA THR A 16 6.44 6.94 -0.95
C THR A 16 5.20 7.31 -1.75
N TYR A 17 5.41 7.46 -3.06
CA TYR A 17 4.33 7.61 -4.02
C TYR A 17 4.05 6.26 -4.69
N VAL A 18 2.79 6.04 -5.00
CA VAL A 18 2.31 4.79 -5.61
C VAL A 18 1.82 5.08 -7.02
N HIS A 19 1.97 4.08 -7.89
CA HIS A 19 1.31 4.12 -9.19
C HIS A 19 -0.06 3.46 -9.06
N ILE A 20 -1.08 4.08 -9.64
CA ILE A 20 -2.45 3.56 -9.67
C ILE A 20 -2.93 3.65 -11.11
N GLN A 21 -3.47 2.55 -11.62
CA GLN A 21 -4.10 2.46 -12.93
C GLN A 21 -5.54 1.91 -12.83
N SER A 22 -5.94 1.37 -11.68
CA SER A 22 -7.26 0.79 -11.47
C SER A 22 -8.34 1.82 -11.08
N SER A 23 -9.60 1.39 -11.15
CA SER A 23 -10.76 2.12 -10.63
C SER A 23 -11.24 1.56 -9.27
N TYR A 24 -10.47 0.69 -8.64
CA TYR A 24 -10.84 0.09 -7.35
C TYR A 24 -10.32 0.94 -6.20
N ILE A 25 -11.16 1.12 -5.18
CA ILE A 25 -10.82 1.85 -3.97
C ILE A 25 -11.12 0.94 -2.78
N PHE A 26 -10.09 0.66 -1.99
CA PHE A 26 -10.19 -0.23 -0.85
C PHE A 26 -10.37 0.56 0.45
N LEU A 27 -11.31 0.11 1.28
CA LEU A 27 -11.48 0.64 2.62
C LEU A 27 -10.37 0.10 3.52
N ALA A 28 -10.01 0.90 4.53
CA ALA A 28 -9.10 0.46 5.57
C ALA A 28 -9.64 -0.82 6.24
N SER A 29 -8.75 -1.76 6.48
CA SER A 29 -9.08 -2.93 7.29
C SER A 29 -9.42 -2.52 8.72
N LYS A 30 -10.35 -3.29 9.31
CA LYS A 30 -10.74 -3.19 10.71
C LYS A 30 -9.93 -4.11 11.63
N GLU A 31 -9.40 -5.20 11.08
CA GLU A 31 -8.77 -6.28 11.85
C GLU A 31 -7.26 -6.38 11.56
N GLY A 32 -6.86 -6.07 10.33
CA GLY A 32 -5.48 -6.06 9.88
C GLY A 32 -4.77 -4.72 10.05
N VAL A 33 -3.51 -4.69 9.64
CA VAL A 33 -2.66 -3.51 9.69
C VAL A 33 -2.72 -2.77 8.36
N ASN A 34 -3.22 -1.54 8.39
CA ASN A 34 -3.19 -0.62 7.24
C ASN A 34 -1.78 -0.01 7.11
N VAL A 35 -0.93 -0.62 6.28
CA VAL A 35 0.50 -0.25 6.16
C VAL A 35 0.71 0.99 5.30
N ALA A 36 -0.02 1.13 4.20
CA ALA A 36 0.05 2.31 3.35
C ALA A 36 -1.34 2.90 3.18
N VAL A 37 -1.51 4.17 3.57
CA VAL A 37 -2.78 4.89 3.53
C VAL A 37 -2.60 6.20 2.77
N PHE A 38 -3.56 6.52 1.91
CA PHE A 38 -3.60 7.78 1.20
C PHE A 38 -3.81 8.94 2.19
N PRO A 39 -3.11 10.07 1.99
CA PRO A 39 -3.27 11.23 2.86
C PRO A 39 -4.68 11.80 2.78
N LYS A 40 -5.07 12.55 3.82
CA LYS A 40 -6.34 13.25 3.86
C LYS A 40 -6.40 14.29 2.74
N GLY A 41 -7.53 14.35 2.05
CA GLY A 41 -7.76 15.24 0.90
C GLY A 41 -7.31 14.65 -0.45
N GLY A 42 -6.79 13.42 -0.47
CA GLY A 42 -6.21 12.83 -1.67
C GLY A 42 -4.73 13.17 -1.82
N GLY A 43 -4.12 12.75 -2.93
CA GLY A 43 -2.67 12.73 -3.04
C GLY A 43 -2.12 12.60 -4.46
N LYS A 44 -2.90 13.01 -5.47
CA LYS A 44 -2.44 13.02 -6.85
C LYS A 44 -1.22 13.93 -7.01
N VAL A 45 -0.10 13.34 -7.40
CA VAL A 45 1.13 14.06 -7.76
C VAL A 45 1.15 14.43 -9.24
N SER A 46 0.77 13.48 -10.09
CA SER A 46 0.81 13.63 -11.54
C SER A 46 -0.12 12.64 -12.23
N GLY A 47 -0.41 12.87 -13.51
CA GLY A 47 -1.25 12.00 -14.32
C GLY A 47 -2.72 12.41 -14.32
N PHE A 48 -3.56 11.54 -14.88
CA PHE A 48 -4.99 11.76 -15.00
C PHE A 48 -5.74 11.12 -13.83
N ALA A 49 -6.70 11.83 -13.28
CA ALA A 49 -7.68 11.30 -12.34
C ALA A 49 -9.03 11.96 -12.63
N TRP A 50 -10.10 11.18 -12.54
CA TRP A 50 -11.46 11.66 -12.69
C TRP A 50 -11.81 12.66 -11.59
N ASP A 51 -12.80 13.52 -11.87
CA ASP A 51 -13.32 14.46 -10.88
C ASP A 51 -13.81 13.70 -9.64
N GLY A 52 -13.37 14.16 -8.46
CA GLY A 52 -13.69 13.54 -7.17
C GLY A 52 -12.82 12.34 -6.78
N ALA A 53 -11.91 11.86 -7.63
CA ALA A 53 -11.05 10.72 -7.32
C ALA A 53 -10.17 10.95 -6.07
N ASP A 54 -9.56 12.14 -5.94
CA ASP A 54 -8.76 12.49 -4.75
C ASP A 54 -9.60 12.46 -3.46
N SER A 55 -10.83 12.96 -3.51
CA SER A 55 -11.76 12.92 -2.38
C SER A 55 -12.16 11.49 -2.02
N GLN A 56 -12.36 10.62 -3.02
CA GLN A 56 -12.69 9.22 -2.79
C GLN A 56 -11.51 8.44 -2.21
N LEU A 57 -10.28 8.71 -2.69
CA LEU A 57 -9.04 8.11 -2.21
C LEU A 57 -8.61 8.62 -0.83
N SER A 58 -9.09 9.77 -0.40
CA SER A 58 -8.79 10.33 0.94
C SER A 58 -8.97 9.26 2.02
N GLU A 59 -7.89 9.03 2.77
CA GLU A 59 -7.84 8.11 3.92
C GLU A 59 -8.18 6.65 3.57
N LYS A 60 -8.07 6.27 2.29
CA LYS A 60 -8.21 4.89 1.81
C LYS A 60 -6.88 4.16 1.87
N VAL A 61 -6.95 2.83 1.85
CA VAL A 61 -5.75 2.00 2.01
C VAL A 61 -5.21 1.56 0.66
N PHE A 62 -3.89 1.55 0.55
CA PHE A 62 -3.15 1.01 -0.58
C PHE A 62 -2.50 -0.34 -0.26
N LEU A 63 -2.04 -0.52 0.98
CA LEU A 63 -1.39 -1.76 1.41
C LEU A 63 -1.92 -2.19 2.78
N VAL A 64 -2.42 -3.42 2.86
CA VAL A 64 -2.91 -4.06 4.08
C VAL A 64 -2.13 -5.34 4.32
N ASP A 65 -1.82 -5.61 5.59
CA ASP A 65 -1.42 -6.93 6.09
C ASP A 65 -2.54 -7.48 6.99
N GLU A 66 -3.20 -8.56 6.57
CA GLU A 66 -4.18 -9.30 7.36
C GLU A 66 -3.56 -10.59 7.88
N HIS A 67 -3.65 -10.81 9.19
CA HIS A 67 -3.27 -12.09 9.78
C HIS A 67 -4.45 -13.05 9.74
N ILE A 68 -4.31 -14.16 9.01
CA ILE A 68 -5.35 -15.19 8.89
C ILE A 68 -4.77 -16.55 9.26
N GLY A 69 -5.24 -17.09 10.38
CA GLY A 69 -4.74 -18.35 10.93
C GLY A 69 -3.29 -18.21 11.36
N GLU A 70 -2.38 -18.91 10.68
CA GLU A 70 -0.93 -18.87 10.93
C GLU A 70 -0.17 -18.09 9.85
N GLY A 71 -0.89 -17.46 8.92
CA GLY A 71 -0.32 -16.82 7.74
C GLY A 71 -0.76 -15.37 7.58
N HIS A 72 -0.22 -14.75 6.53
CA HIS A 72 -0.48 -13.37 6.19
C HIS A 72 -1.10 -13.26 4.80
N VAL A 73 -2.14 -12.44 4.69
CA VAL A 73 -2.70 -12.01 3.41
C VAL A 73 -2.30 -10.56 3.20
N ILE A 74 -1.38 -10.34 2.27
CA ILE A 74 -0.89 -9.01 1.93
C ILE A 74 -1.66 -8.49 0.71
N LEU A 75 -2.46 -7.44 0.89
CA LEU A 75 -3.27 -6.85 -0.16
C LEU A 75 -2.66 -5.54 -0.62
N PHE A 76 -2.34 -5.46 -1.91
CA PHE A 76 -2.02 -4.21 -2.61
C PHE A 76 -3.24 -3.75 -3.40
N ALA A 77 -3.58 -2.47 -3.33
CA ALA A 77 -4.70 -1.88 -4.05
C ALA A 77 -4.48 -1.81 -5.57
N ASP A 78 -3.22 -1.89 -6.01
CA ASP A 78 -2.84 -1.97 -7.42
C ASP A 78 -1.50 -2.73 -7.57
N ASP A 79 -1.08 -3.03 -8.79
CA ASP A 79 0.15 -3.78 -9.07
C ASP A 79 1.40 -3.02 -8.57
N PRO A 80 2.12 -3.52 -7.54
CA PRO A 80 3.29 -2.86 -7.00
C PRO A 80 4.51 -2.91 -7.94
N ASN A 81 4.46 -3.71 -9.01
CA ASN A 81 5.53 -3.87 -9.98
C ASN A 81 5.09 -3.59 -11.42
N PHE A 82 4.05 -2.77 -11.63
CA PHE A 82 3.50 -2.49 -12.97
C PHE A 82 4.61 -2.19 -13.99
N ARG A 83 4.84 -3.16 -14.88
CA ARG A 83 5.90 -3.17 -15.92
C ARG A 83 7.31 -2.83 -15.43
N GLY A 84 7.58 -2.94 -14.13
CA GLY A 84 8.85 -2.57 -13.50
C GLY A 84 9.23 -1.09 -13.62
N TYR A 85 8.32 -0.22 -14.07
CA TYR A 85 8.67 1.18 -14.34
C TYR A 85 8.77 2.01 -13.06
N TRP A 86 7.90 1.74 -12.08
CA TRP A 86 7.84 2.49 -10.83
C TRP A 86 8.51 1.72 -9.68
N ARG A 87 9.76 2.05 -9.40
CA ARG A 87 10.54 1.35 -8.35
C ARG A 87 10.21 1.77 -6.93
N GLY A 88 9.37 2.79 -6.75
CA GLY A 88 8.98 3.31 -5.43
C GLY A 88 8.28 2.27 -4.55
N MET A 89 7.66 1.25 -5.15
CA MET A 89 6.92 0.19 -4.44
C MET A 89 7.69 -1.14 -4.34
N SER A 90 8.86 -1.26 -4.98
CA SER A 90 9.59 -2.53 -5.07
C SER A 90 10.04 -3.08 -3.71
N LYS A 91 10.39 -2.21 -2.76
CA LYS A 91 10.75 -2.65 -1.39
C LYS A 91 9.52 -3.15 -0.64
N LEU A 92 8.35 -2.51 -0.77
CA LEU A 92 7.10 -3.01 -0.18
C LEU A 92 6.80 -4.44 -0.67
N PHE A 93 6.89 -4.66 -1.98
CA PHE A 93 6.69 -5.97 -2.58
C PHE A 93 7.74 -7.00 -2.12
N LEU A 94 9.02 -6.64 -2.15
CA LEU A 94 10.09 -7.54 -1.74
C LEU A 94 9.97 -7.93 -0.27
N ASN A 95 9.62 -6.97 0.61
CA ASN A 95 9.37 -7.24 2.02
C ASN A 95 8.18 -8.17 2.21
N ALA A 96 7.11 -8.03 1.41
CA ALA A 96 5.97 -8.94 1.45
C ALA A 96 6.38 -10.38 1.11
N VAL A 97 7.20 -10.58 0.07
CA VAL A 97 7.60 -11.93 -0.34
C VAL A 97 8.65 -12.54 0.59
N MET A 98 9.65 -11.75 1.01
CA MET A 98 10.81 -12.27 1.74
C MET A 98 10.58 -12.33 3.26
N LEU A 99 9.92 -11.32 3.82
CA LEU A 99 9.80 -11.17 5.27
C LEU A 99 8.50 -11.76 5.81
N SER A 100 7.38 -11.66 5.08
CA SER A 100 6.08 -12.14 5.57
C SER A 100 6.08 -13.63 5.96
N PRO A 101 6.68 -14.57 5.19
CA PRO A 101 6.75 -15.98 5.60
C PRO A 101 7.69 -16.22 6.78
N SER A 102 8.64 -15.31 7.01
CA SER A 102 9.72 -15.46 8.00
C SER A 102 9.35 -14.84 9.36
N LEU A 103 8.49 -13.83 9.36
CA LEU A 103 8.08 -13.10 10.55
C LEU A 103 6.78 -13.70 11.09
N ARG A 104 6.93 -14.82 11.83
CA ARG A 104 5.87 -15.30 12.72
C ARG A 104 5.74 -14.33 13.89
N ARG A 105 4.74 -13.44 13.87
CA ARG A 105 4.33 -12.66 15.04
C ARG A 105 2.84 -12.60 15.16
#